data_AF-A0A7K9C9M2-F1
#
_entry.id   AF-A0A7K9C9M2-F1
#
_cell.length_a   1.000
_cell.length_b   1.000
_cell.length_c   1.000
_cell.angle_alpha   90.00
_cell.angle_beta   90.00
_cell.angle_gamma   90.00
#
_symmetry.space_group_name_H-M   'P 1'
#
loop_
_entity.id
_entity.type
_entity.pdbx_description
1 polymer ?
#
loop_
_entity_poly.entity_id
_entity_poly.type
_entity_poly.pdbx_seq_one_letter_code
_entity_poly.pdbx_strand_id
1 'polypeptide(L)'
;CLNDGVHYLMKMLSFRCPVQLNEDVSLHDKDTARLLSEGVYSDTHLLAMMYSGEMCYWGLQHCGEEEQESLETAGFVSDSDLGCGLQSTSLDFREAGENMLKKYVAVCEGPLKGQGWNTTTAKQMLCYFVGSHK
;
A
#
# COMPACT_ATOMS: atom_id res chain seq x y z
N CYS A 1 -5.95 7.02 11.98
CA CYS A 1 -6.40 5.61 11.84
C CYS A 1 -6.08 4.99 10.47
N LEU A 2 -6.69 5.45 9.36
CA LEU A 2 -6.42 4.88 8.03
C LEU A 2 -4.98 5.16 7.54
N ASN A 3 -4.56 6.43 7.62
CA ASN A 3 -3.22 6.87 7.24
C ASN A 3 -2.13 6.09 8.02
N ASP A 4 -2.31 5.96 9.34
CA ASP A 4 -1.40 5.18 10.19
C ASP A 4 -1.33 3.71 9.77
N GLY A 5 -2.48 3.10 9.44
CA GLY A 5 -2.52 1.70 9.02
C GLY A 5 -1.76 1.47 7.70
N VAL A 6 -1.97 2.33 6.70
CA VAL A 6 -1.20 2.28 5.45
C VAL A 6 0.29 2.51 5.74
N HIS A 7 0.62 3.50 6.56
CA HIS A 7 1.99 3.80 6.96
C HIS A 7 2.69 2.58 7.60
N TYR A 8 2.04 1.90 8.54
CA TYR A 8 2.62 0.74 9.20
C TYR A 8 2.79 -0.46 8.26
N LEU A 9 1.86 -0.70 7.34
CA LEU A 9 2.00 -1.76 6.33
C LEU A 9 3.17 -1.46 5.38
N MET A 10 3.30 -0.22 4.91
CA MET A 10 4.45 0.21 4.09
C MET A 10 5.77 0.09 4.85
N LYS A 11 5.77 0.43 6.14
CA LYS A 11 6.94 0.26 7.01
C LYS A 11 7.32 -1.22 7.17
N MET A 12 6.35 -2.11 7.30
CA MET A 12 6.59 -3.55 7.36
C MET A 12 7.24 -4.06 6.07
N LEU A 13 6.73 -3.63 4.91
CA LEU A 13 7.26 -4.00 3.59
C LEU A 13 8.68 -3.47 3.32
N SER A 14 9.08 -2.37 3.96
CA SER A 14 10.40 -1.74 3.80
C SER A 14 11.40 -2.08 4.91
N PHE A 15 10.98 -2.80 5.95
CA PHE A 15 11.86 -3.17 7.07
C PHE A 15 12.94 -4.19 6.66
N ARG A 16 12.69 -4.98 5.61
CA ARG A 16 13.62 -5.99 5.13
C ARG A 16 14.46 -5.43 3.99
N CYS A 17 15.78 -5.54 4.10
CA CYS A 17 16.67 -5.28 2.97
C CYS A 17 16.54 -6.43 1.97
N PRO A 18 16.35 -6.15 0.66
CA PRO A 18 16.47 -7.13 -0.40
C PRO A 18 17.74 -7.96 -0.22
N VAL A 19 17.62 -9.27 -0.39
CA VAL A 19 18.80 -10.14 -0.26
C VAL A 19 19.71 -9.85 -1.45
N GLN A 20 20.93 -9.38 -1.18
CA GLN A 20 21.97 -9.35 -2.20
C GLN A 20 22.36 -10.79 -2.49
N LEU A 21 21.91 -11.31 -3.62
CA LEU A 21 22.24 -12.65 -4.07
C LEU A 21 23.72 -12.66 -4.47
N ASN A 22 24.58 -13.15 -3.58
CA ASN A 22 26.00 -13.38 -3.90
C ASN A 22 26.11 -14.45 -4.99
N GLU A 23 27.08 -14.31 -5.89
CA GLU A 23 27.34 -15.28 -6.98
C GLU A 23 27.61 -16.71 -6.47
N ASP A 24 28.01 -16.85 -5.20
CA ASP A 24 28.31 -18.13 -4.55
C ASP A 24 27.07 -18.93 -4.09
N VAL A 25 25.86 -18.33 -4.11
CA VAL A 25 24.62 -19.01 -3.71
C VAL A 25 23.86 -19.48 -4.95
N SER A 26 23.89 -20.79 -5.20
CA SER A 26 23.11 -21.41 -6.28
C SER A 26 21.62 -21.44 -5.92
N LEU A 27 20.87 -20.43 -6.38
CA LEU A 27 19.41 -20.50 -6.41
C LEU A 27 18.98 -21.27 -7.65
N HIS A 28 18.52 -22.51 -7.44
CA HIS A 28 18.01 -23.36 -8.52
C HIS A 28 16.66 -22.89 -9.07
N ASP A 29 15.90 -22.12 -8.27
CA ASP A 29 14.62 -21.54 -8.69
C ASP A 29 14.75 -20.03 -8.93
N LYS A 30 14.58 -19.63 -10.20
CA LYS A 30 14.64 -18.24 -10.65
C LYS A 30 13.49 -17.40 -10.08
N ASP A 31 12.33 -18.01 -9.85
CA ASP A 31 11.16 -17.30 -9.35
C ASP A 31 11.34 -16.96 -7.86
N THR A 32 11.83 -17.91 -7.06
CA THR A 32 12.27 -17.64 -5.68
C THR A 32 13.37 -16.57 -5.63
N ALA A 33 14.39 -16.64 -6.48
CA ALA A 33 15.44 -15.63 -6.54
C ALA A 33 14.87 -14.22 -6.80
N ARG A 34 13.94 -14.13 -7.75
CA ARG A 34 13.25 -12.88 -8.08
C ARG A 34 12.44 -12.34 -6.90
N LEU A 35 11.64 -13.18 -6.23
CA LEU A 35 10.88 -12.81 -5.04
C LEU A 35 11.78 -12.22 -3.95
N LEU A 36 12.90 -12.88 -3.64
CA LEU A 36 13.86 -12.45 -2.63
C LEU A 36 14.54 -11.12 -3.00
N SER A 37 14.85 -10.92 -4.29
CA SER A 37 15.43 -9.67 -4.79
C SER A 37 14.43 -8.50 -4.77
N GLU A 38 13.13 -8.79 -4.89
CA GLU A 38 12.05 -7.79 -4.80
C GLU A 38 11.59 -7.55 -3.35
N GLY A 39 12.20 -8.24 -2.37
CA GLY A 39 11.89 -8.12 -0.95
C GLY A 39 10.61 -8.86 -0.51
N VAL A 40 10.19 -9.89 -1.26
CA VAL A 40 8.99 -10.70 -0.98
C VAL A 40 9.41 -12.05 -0.39
N TYR A 41 9.22 -12.20 0.91
CA TYR A 41 9.71 -13.37 1.66
C TYR A 41 8.61 -14.32 2.13
N SER A 42 7.35 -13.90 2.06
CA SER A 42 6.21 -14.65 2.58
C SER A 42 4.89 -14.08 2.08
N ASP A 43 3.84 -14.88 2.20
CA ASP A 43 2.45 -14.51 1.92
C ASP A 43 2.02 -13.22 2.64
N THR A 44 2.54 -12.97 3.84
CA THR A 44 2.28 -11.74 4.60
C THR A 44 2.66 -10.48 3.82
N HIS A 45 3.72 -10.53 2.99
CA HIS A 45 4.10 -9.40 2.15
C HIS A 45 3.05 -9.14 1.06
N LEU A 46 2.53 -10.20 0.44
CA LEU A 46 1.50 -10.09 -0.60
C LEU A 46 0.19 -9.56 -0.02
N LEU A 47 -0.22 -10.11 1.13
CA LEU A 47 -1.39 -9.64 1.87
C LEU A 47 -1.24 -8.17 2.26
N ALA A 48 -0.08 -7.75 2.76
CA ALA A 48 0.15 -6.36 3.10
C ALA A 48 0.12 -5.43 1.89
N MET A 49 0.65 -5.83 0.72
CA MET A 49 0.52 -5.05 -0.51
C MET A 49 -0.95 -4.90 -0.93
N MET A 50 -1.70 -6.00 -0.94
CA MET A 50 -3.13 -5.97 -1.29
C MET A 50 -3.93 -5.10 -0.31
N TYR A 51 -3.78 -5.32 1.00
CA TYR A 51 -4.51 -4.56 2.02
C TYR A 51 -4.11 -3.08 2.03
N SER A 52 -2.84 -2.75 1.82
CA SER A 52 -2.43 -1.34 1.69
C SER A 52 -3.14 -0.68 0.50
N GLY A 53 -3.19 -1.37 -0.64
CA GLY A 53 -3.90 -0.89 -1.82
C GLY A 53 -5.41 -0.71 -1.61
N GLU A 54 -6.05 -1.67 -0.97
CA GLU A 54 -7.47 -1.61 -0.62
C GLU A 54 -7.77 -0.48 0.38
N MET A 55 -6.94 -0.30 1.41
CA MET A 55 -7.07 0.82 2.36
C MET A 55 -6.93 2.17 1.66
N CYS A 56 -5.98 2.30 0.74
CA CYS A 56 -5.84 3.50 -0.09
C CYS A 56 -7.06 3.74 -0.99
N TYR A 57 -7.62 2.69 -1.57
CA TYR A 57 -8.86 2.75 -2.36
C TYR A 57 -10.06 3.25 -1.53
N TRP A 58 -10.20 2.76 -0.31
CA TRP A 58 -11.24 3.24 0.61
C TRP A 58 -10.98 4.67 1.10
N GLY A 59 -9.72 5.02 1.35
CA GLY A 59 -9.32 6.37 1.71
C GLY A 59 -9.70 7.41 0.66
N LEU A 60 -9.45 7.12 -0.62
CA LEU A 60 -9.85 8.04 -1.69
C LEU A 60 -11.38 8.17 -1.85
N GLN A 61 -12.15 7.15 -1.50
CA GLN A 61 -13.62 7.22 -1.58
C GLN A 61 -14.23 8.04 -0.44
N HIS A 62 -13.69 7.93 0.78
CA HIS A 62 -14.35 8.45 1.98
C HIS A 62 -13.64 9.69 2.57
N CYS A 63 -12.34 9.90 2.32
CA CYS A 63 -11.65 11.09 2.84
C CYS A 63 -12.06 12.40 2.12
N GLY A 64 -12.83 12.34 1.03
CA GLY A 64 -13.49 13.51 0.45
C GLY A 64 -14.83 13.87 1.11
N GLU A 65 -15.40 12.98 1.93
CA GLU A 65 -16.70 13.18 2.60
C GLU A 65 -16.51 13.79 4.01
N GLU A 66 -15.40 13.49 4.70
CA GLU A 66 -15.11 13.98 6.06
C GLU A 66 -14.73 15.48 6.13
N GLU A 67 -14.24 16.09 5.04
CA GLU A 67 -13.98 17.55 5.00
C GLU A 67 -15.29 18.37 4.95
N GLN A 68 -16.42 17.75 4.62
CA GLN A 68 -17.71 18.45 4.52
C GLN A 68 -18.49 18.47 5.84
N GLU A 69 -18.35 17.45 6.69
CA GLU A 69 -18.99 17.41 8.02
C GLU A 69 -18.22 18.21 9.08
N SER A 70 -16.91 18.43 8.91
CA SER A 70 -16.12 19.25 9.84
C SER A 70 -16.29 20.76 9.64
N LEU A 71 -16.72 21.21 8.45
CA LEU A 71 -16.93 22.62 8.16
C LEU A 71 -18.27 23.18 8.69
N GLU A 72 -19.27 22.32 8.94
CA GLU A 72 -20.60 22.77 9.38
C GLU A 72 -20.72 23.00 10.91
N THR A 73 -19.71 22.61 11.70
CA THR A 73 -19.73 22.79 13.18
C THR A 73 -18.63 23.73 13.71
N ALA A 74 -17.76 24.29 12.87
CA ALA A 74 -16.72 25.24 13.29
C ALA A 74 -17.25 26.69 13.36
N GLY A 75 -18.31 26.89 14.12
CA GLY A 75 -18.86 28.18 14.53
C GLY A 75 -18.68 28.43 16.03
N PHE A 76 -17.53 28.10 16.63
CA PHE A 76 -17.19 28.62 17.96
C PHE A 76 -15.67 28.69 18.19
N VAL A 77 -15.21 29.87 18.57
CA VAL A 77 -13.82 30.23 18.87
C VAL A 77 -13.45 29.73 20.28
N SER A 78 -12.24 29.18 20.47
CA SER A 78 -11.24 29.69 21.43
C SER A 78 -10.21 28.62 21.84
N ASP A 79 -8.94 29.07 21.87
CA ASP A 79 -7.70 28.44 22.34
C ASP A 79 -7.82 27.40 23.48
N SER A 80 -7.22 26.22 23.27
CA SER A 80 -6.48 25.47 24.30
C SER A 80 -5.58 24.41 23.66
N ASP A 81 -4.29 24.54 23.97
CA ASP A 81 -3.17 23.63 23.75
C ASP A 81 -3.47 22.16 24.13
N LEU A 82 -3.40 21.22 23.17
CA LEU A 82 -2.88 19.84 23.31
C LEU A 82 -3.17 19.00 22.05
N GLY A 83 -2.14 18.58 21.32
CA GLY A 83 -2.30 17.49 20.34
C GLY A 83 -1.23 17.42 19.28
N CYS A 84 -0.07 16.89 19.64
CA CYS A 84 0.90 16.18 18.78
C CYS A 84 0.82 16.55 17.28
N GLY A 85 1.41 17.69 16.91
CA GLY A 85 1.80 17.98 15.54
C GLY A 85 2.92 17.05 15.11
N LEU A 86 2.63 15.75 14.94
CA LEU A 86 3.39 14.95 14.01
C LEU A 86 3.13 15.62 12.65
N GLN A 87 4.16 16.14 12.02
CA GLN A 87 4.10 16.45 10.59
C GLN A 87 3.86 15.12 9.87
N SER A 88 2.62 14.62 9.87
CA SER A 88 2.22 13.53 9.02
C SER A 88 2.28 14.13 7.62
N THR A 89 3.37 13.87 6.90
CA THR A 89 3.36 13.99 5.45
C THR A 89 2.09 13.32 4.98
N SER A 90 1.13 14.10 4.49
CA SER A 90 -0.15 13.58 4.02
C SER A 90 0.17 12.48 3.02
N LEU A 91 -0.23 11.26 3.32
CA LEU A 91 0.08 10.12 2.49
C LEU A 91 -0.76 10.27 1.22
N ASP A 92 -0.11 10.30 0.06
CA ASP A 92 -0.82 10.24 -1.20
C ASP A 92 -1.40 8.83 -1.36
N PHE A 93 -2.68 8.68 -0.98
CA PHE A 93 -3.38 7.40 -1.07
C PHE A 93 -3.41 6.87 -2.50
N ARG A 94 -3.47 7.75 -3.51
CA ARG A 94 -3.47 7.32 -4.90
C ARG A 94 -2.13 6.72 -5.28
N GLU A 95 -1.05 7.46 -5.10
CA GLU A 95 0.29 6.98 -5.44
C GLU A 95 0.66 5.72 -4.63
N ALA A 96 0.44 5.75 -3.31
CA ALA A 96 0.74 4.62 -2.44
C ALA A 96 -0.08 3.38 -2.83
N GLY A 97 -1.39 3.56 -3.07
CA GLY A 97 -2.28 2.47 -3.45
C GLY A 97 -1.92 1.86 -4.80
N GLU A 98 -1.64 2.70 -5.80
CA GLU A 98 -1.21 2.24 -7.12
C GLU A 98 0.08 1.43 -7.06
N ASN A 99 1.09 1.95 -6.35
CA ASN A 99 2.39 1.29 -6.25
C ASN A 99 2.28 -0.09 -5.58
N MET A 100 1.49 -0.20 -4.50
CA MET A 100 1.27 -1.47 -3.80
C MET A 100 0.52 -2.49 -4.65
N LEU A 101 -0.57 -2.08 -5.32
CA LEU A 101 -1.35 -3.00 -6.16
C LEU A 101 -0.61 -3.41 -7.43
N LYS A 102 0.15 -2.50 -8.06
CA LYS A 102 1.02 -2.84 -9.20
C LYS A 102 2.05 -3.90 -8.80
N LYS A 103 2.68 -3.73 -7.64
CA LYS A 103 3.65 -4.71 -7.11
C LYS A 103 2.97 -6.06 -6.82
N TYR A 104 1.82 -6.06 -6.15
CA TYR A 104 1.04 -7.27 -5.88
C TYR A 104 0.71 -8.04 -7.18
N VAL A 105 0.16 -7.35 -8.19
CA VAL A 105 -0.20 -7.98 -9.47
C VAL A 105 1.03 -8.54 -10.19
N ALA A 106 2.13 -7.78 -10.24
CA ALA A 106 3.37 -8.21 -10.90
C ALA A 106 3.95 -9.48 -10.26
N VAL A 107 3.88 -9.61 -8.94
CA VAL A 107 4.37 -10.78 -8.20
C VAL A 107 3.43 -11.98 -8.40
N CYS A 108 2.12 -11.78 -8.25
CA CYS A 108 1.11 -12.85 -8.38
C CYS A 108 1.01 -13.42 -9.80
N GLU A 109 1.16 -12.60 -10.84
CA GLU A 109 1.07 -13.04 -12.24
C GLU A 109 2.43 -13.38 -12.86
N GLY A 110 3.52 -13.07 -12.16
CA GLY A 110 4.88 -13.45 -12.50
C GLY A 110 5.33 -14.68 -11.71
N PRO A 111 6.24 -14.53 -10.73
CA PRO A 111 6.87 -15.65 -10.03
C PRO A 111 5.90 -16.55 -9.25
N LEU A 112 4.69 -16.07 -8.91
CA LEU A 112 3.67 -16.88 -8.21
C LEU A 112 2.51 -17.33 -9.10
N LYS A 113 2.68 -17.24 -10.42
CA LYS A 113 1.62 -17.62 -11.36
C LYS A 113 1.21 -19.09 -11.14
N GLY A 114 -0.09 -19.31 -10.97
CA GLY A 114 -0.66 -20.64 -10.73
C GLY A 114 -0.67 -21.08 -9.26
N GLN A 115 -0.15 -20.27 -8.33
CA GLN A 115 -0.16 -20.56 -6.89
C GLN A 115 -1.46 -20.13 -6.17
N GLY A 116 -2.56 -19.92 -6.91
CA GLY A 116 -3.88 -19.63 -6.34
C GLY A 116 -4.14 -18.17 -5.93
N TRP A 117 -3.21 -17.24 -6.18
CA TRP A 117 -3.42 -15.82 -5.91
C TRP A 117 -4.40 -15.17 -6.89
N ASN A 118 -5.34 -14.38 -6.38
CA ASN A 118 -6.36 -13.67 -7.16
C ASN A 118 -5.98 -12.19 -7.34
N THR A 119 -5.91 -11.72 -8.59
CA THR A 119 -5.58 -10.34 -8.94
C THR A 119 -6.75 -9.52 -9.47
N THR A 120 -7.95 -10.10 -9.55
CA THR A 120 -9.14 -9.46 -10.14
C THR A 120 -9.49 -8.17 -9.41
N THR A 121 -9.62 -8.22 -8.08
CA THR A 121 -9.95 -7.03 -7.26
C THR A 121 -8.86 -5.97 -7.33
N ALA A 122 -7.59 -6.37 -7.24
CA ALA A 122 -6.45 -5.45 -7.36
C ALA A 122 -6.46 -4.69 -8.70
N LYS A 123 -6.76 -5.39 -9.80
CA LYS A 123 -6.88 -4.78 -11.14
C LYS A 123 -8.07 -3.82 -11.23
N GLN A 124 -9.21 -4.14 -10.61
CA GLN A 124 -10.36 -3.24 -10.56
C GLN A 124 -10.04 -1.93 -9.81
N MET A 125 -9.38 -2.03 -8.66
CA MET A 125 -8.94 -0.86 -7.89
C MET A 125 -7.89 -0.04 -8.65
N LEU A 126 -6.96 -0.69 -9.36
CA LEU A 126 -6.00 0.00 -10.24
C LEU A 126 -6.69 0.79 -11.36
N CYS A 127 -7.73 0.22 -11.99
CA CYS A 127 -8.53 0.95 -12.98
C CYS A 127 -9.18 2.19 -12.38
N TYR A 128 -9.66 2.12 -11.14
CA TYR A 128 -10.20 3.28 -10.42
C TYR A 128 -9.12 4.37 -10.23
N PHE A 129 -7.90 3.99 -9.83
CA PHE A 129 -6.82 4.96 -9.64
C PHE A 129 -6.40 5.67 -10.94
N VAL A 130 -6.41 4.97 -12.08
CA VAL A 130 -6.14 5.59 -13.40
C VAL A 130 -7.32 6.45 -13.88
N GLY A 131 -8.56 6.06 -13.53
CA GLY A 131 -9.78 6.70 -14.00
C GLY A 131 -10.09 8.07 -13.40
N SER A 132 -9.55 8.41 -12.23
CA SER A 132 -9.85 9.70 -11.57
C SER A 132 -9.02 10.90 -12.08
N HIS A 133 -8.25 10.75 -13.16
CA HIS A 133 -7.47 11.82 -13.80
C HIS A 133 -8.23 12.59 -14.90
N LYS A 134 -9.56 12.56 -14.91
CA LYS A 134 -10.40 13.27 -15.88
C LYS A 134 -11.30 14.29 -15.21
#